data_AF-A0AAV3XMD4-F1
#
_entry.id   AF-A0AAV3XMD4-F1
#
_cell.length_a   1.000
_cell.length_b   1.000
_cell.length_c   1.000
_cell.angle_alpha   90.00
_cell.angle_beta   90.00
_cell.angle_gamma   90.00
#
_symmetry.space_group_name_H-M   'P 1'
#
loop_
_entity.id
_entity.type
_entity.pdbx_description
1 polymer ?
#
loop_
_entity_poly.entity_id
_entity_poly.type
_entity_poly.pdbx_seq_one_letter_code
_entity_poly.pdbx_strand_id
1 'polypeptide(L)'
;MALNLAHLCLLPPQDLLSSYQLSHPVAIQLHQALTQFQQALSGEESLQANTINAALHQLTPVEVIPLTKEFSTGTNLKCQQVQEFDRYMEVEHVKSEAPASLIVASLLRAYLGFLEISAFRTFNPNKSLVKSGFTTYAILLRRALGLSEYNWDDNINDSQNYNSEPNLELSPLQIWKKGHWVFLVFSQALNLSLNRLVDAIGNNQLDQAKVEFETAAELQYASGAAMKLTGNFTREKYESEIRPTMITGNPQSLVQSENLSGLMMWDHNYLINVICQEKLLPIMKNLPTQLEAEHEKFVLAYKCGLSDGHKSICAEFGGGEIGSLIAASESSGALKNLKKFEKVRSKILDPQGRVTGECPVTQTLRAKASMEMIQSWKKRKKTQHHPHPES
;
A
#
# COMPACT_ATOMS: atom_id res chain seq x y z
N MET A 1 -26.73 -3.66 -2.45
CA MET A 1 -26.52 -2.73 -3.59
C MET A 1 -25.37 -3.31 -4.37
N ALA A 2 -25.45 -3.32 -5.70
CA ALA A 2 -24.33 -3.79 -6.52
C ALA A 2 -23.10 -2.89 -6.35
N LEU A 3 -21.92 -3.51 -6.26
CA LEU A 3 -20.63 -2.82 -6.21
C LEU A 3 -20.50 -1.78 -7.33
N ASN A 4 -20.26 -0.53 -6.96
CA ASN A 4 -19.92 0.51 -7.92
C ASN A 4 -18.42 0.41 -8.24
N LEU A 5 -18.09 -0.05 -9.45
CA LEU A 5 -16.70 -0.17 -9.91
C LEU A 5 -15.98 1.17 -10.08
N ALA A 6 -16.66 2.32 -9.93
CA ALA A 6 -16.04 3.64 -9.98
C ALA A 6 -15.23 3.96 -8.70
N HIS A 7 -15.65 3.47 -7.53
CA HIS A 7 -15.03 3.78 -6.24
C HIS A 7 -14.22 2.59 -5.73
N LEU A 8 -13.27 2.84 -4.83
CA LEU A 8 -12.64 1.77 -4.06
C LEU A 8 -13.56 1.41 -2.89
N CYS A 9 -14.09 0.19 -2.88
CA CYS A 9 -14.78 -0.34 -1.71
C CYS A 9 -13.80 -1.16 -0.86
N LEU A 10 -13.91 -1.06 0.47
CA LEU A 10 -13.07 -1.77 1.43
C LEU A 10 -13.94 -2.44 2.49
N LEU A 11 -13.47 -3.55 3.06
CA LEU A 11 -14.11 -4.09 4.27
C LEU A 11 -13.72 -3.25 5.49
N PRO A 12 -14.57 -3.13 6.51
CA PRO A 12 -14.13 -2.71 7.83
C PRO A 12 -12.93 -3.55 8.30
N PRO A 13 -11.90 -2.94 8.90
CA PRO A 13 -10.66 -3.67 9.22
C PRO A 13 -10.87 -4.80 10.25
N GLN A 14 -11.90 -4.72 11.09
CA GLN A 14 -12.30 -5.80 11.99
C GLN A 14 -12.96 -6.99 11.30
N ASP A 15 -13.48 -6.80 10.08
CA ASP A 15 -14.12 -7.84 9.28
C ASP A 15 -13.09 -8.57 8.37
N LEU A 16 -11.82 -8.15 8.38
CA LEU A 16 -10.71 -8.84 7.71
C LEU A 16 -10.33 -10.11 8.48
N LEU A 17 -10.83 -11.26 8.01
CA LEU A 17 -10.57 -12.56 8.61
C LEU A 17 -9.21 -13.14 8.21
N SER A 18 -8.57 -13.87 9.13
CA SER A 18 -7.30 -14.56 8.85
C SER A 18 -7.47 -15.75 7.90
N SER A 19 -8.68 -16.33 7.82
CA SER A 19 -9.09 -17.31 6.82
C SER A 19 -10.55 -17.10 6.40
N TYR A 20 -10.88 -17.51 5.17
CA TYR A 20 -12.25 -17.46 4.63
C TYR A 20 -12.70 -18.86 4.24
N GLN A 21 -13.93 -19.20 4.62
CA GLN A 21 -14.60 -20.42 4.15
C GLN A 21 -15.32 -20.10 2.84
N LEU A 22 -14.93 -20.77 1.77
CA LEU A 22 -15.46 -20.53 0.43
C LEU A 22 -16.29 -21.71 -0.04
N SER A 23 -17.40 -21.43 -0.74
CA SER A 23 -18.06 -22.46 -1.55
C SER A 23 -17.17 -22.78 -2.76
N HIS A 24 -17.29 -24.00 -3.28
CA HIS A 24 -16.48 -24.43 -4.42
C HIS A 24 -16.61 -23.51 -5.66
N PRO A 25 -17.81 -23.05 -6.08
CA PRO A 25 -17.93 -22.12 -7.20
C PRO A 25 -17.22 -20.78 -6.96
N VAL A 26 -17.30 -20.25 -5.73
CA VAL A 26 -16.63 -18.99 -5.37
C VAL A 26 -15.12 -19.16 -5.36
N ALA A 27 -14.61 -20.29 -4.85
CA ALA A 27 -13.18 -20.59 -4.86
C ALA A 27 -12.60 -20.64 -6.29
N ILE A 28 -13.30 -21.25 -7.25
CA ILE A 28 -12.90 -21.28 -8.66
C ILE A 28 -12.83 -19.86 -9.22
N GLN A 29 -13.90 -19.07 -9.04
CA GLN A 29 -13.98 -17.69 -9.54
C GLN A 29 -12.85 -16.82 -8.99
N LEU A 30 -12.58 -16.88 -7.69
CA LEU A 30 -11.51 -16.11 -7.05
C LEU A 30 -10.12 -16.58 -7.48
N HIS A 31 -9.93 -17.88 -7.66
CA HIS A 31 -8.68 -18.42 -8.19
C HIS A 31 -8.41 -17.89 -9.61
N GLN A 32 -9.41 -17.94 -10.50
CA GLN A 32 -9.30 -17.43 -11.87
C GLN A 32 -8.96 -15.94 -11.90
N ALA A 33 -9.68 -15.12 -11.12
CA ALA A 33 -9.42 -13.69 -11.03
C ALA A 33 -8.00 -13.38 -10.52
N LEU A 34 -7.53 -14.09 -9.50
CA LEU A 34 -6.16 -13.93 -8.97
C LEU A 34 -5.08 -14.45 -9.93
N THR A 35 -5.35 -15.49 -10.72
CA THR A 35 -4.45 -15.97 -11.78
C THR A 35 -4.32 -14.92 -12.88
N GLN A 36 -5.43 -14.39 -13.38
CA GLN A 36 -5.44 -13.30 -14.36
C GLN A 36 -4.72 -12.05 -13.83
N PHE A 37 -4.88 -11.75 -12.54
CA PHE A 37 -4.16 -10.65 -11.90
C PHE A 37 -2.64 -10.84 -11.94
N GLN A 38 -2.16 -12.02 -11.58
CA GLN A 38 -0.73 -12.33 -11.60
C GLN A 38 -0.14 -12.34 -13.01
N GLN A 39 -0.92 -12.83 -13.99
CA GLN A 39 -0.57 -12.72 -15.41
C GLN A 39 -0.46 -11.26 -15.82
N ALA A 40 -1.41 -10.40 -15.43
CA ALA A 40 -1.33 -8.96 -15.70
C ALA A 40 -0.11 -8.30 -15.04
N LEU A 41 0.25 -8.67 -13.80
CA LEU A 41 1.42 -8.13 -13.11
C LEU A 41 2.73 -8.42 -13.85
N SER A 42 2.82 -9.59 -14.50
CA SER A 42 4.03 -10.10 -15.17
C SER A 42 4.03 -9.89 -16.70
N GLY A 43 2.87 -9.58 -17.27
CA GLY A 43 2.66 -9.45 -18.71
C GLY A 43 2.90 -8.05 -19.27
N GLU A 44 2.61 -7.92 -20.57
CA GLU A 44 2.78 -6.67 -21.34
C GLU A 44 1.94 -5.53 -20.75
N GLU A 45 2.56 -4.36 -20.52
CA GLU A 45 1.91 -3.21 -19.87
C GLU A 45 0.66 -2.71 -20.61
N SER A 46 0.65 -2.80 -21.94
CA SER A 46 -0.47 -2.41 -22.81
C SER A 46 -1.73 -3.24 -22.57
N LEU A 47 -1.59 -4.49 -22.11
CA LEU A 47 -2.70 -5.43 -21.90
C LEU A 47 -3.19 -5.46 -20.44
N GLN A 48 -2.42 -4.89 -19.50
CA GLN A 48 -2.70 -5.03 -18.07
C GLN A 48 -4.10 -4.52 -17.71
N ALA A 49 -4.48 -3.31 -18.13
CA ALA A 49 -5.78 -2.74 -17.78
C ALA A 49 -6.95 -3.62 -18.26
N ASN A 50 -6.86 -4.18 -19.48
CA ASN A 50 -7.87 -5.04 -20.05
C ASN A 50 -8.03 -6.36 -19.28
N THR A 51 -6.92 -7.00 -18.94
CA THR A 51 -6.94 -8.23 -18.12
C THR A 51 -7.57 -7.98 -16.75
N ILE A 52 -7.29 -6.82 -16.14
CA ILE A 52 -7.83 -6.46 -14.82
C ILE A 52 -9.33 -6.17 -14.89
N ASN A 53 -9.79 -5.45 -15.91
CA ASN A 53 -11.21 -5.21 -16.14
C ASN A 53 -11.98 -6.52 -16.37
N ALA A 54 -11.41 -7.45 -17.14
CA ALA A 54 -12.00 -8.77 -17.34
C ALA A 54 -12.12 -9.56 -16.02
N ALA A 55 -11.08 -9.53 -15.18
CA ALA A 55 -11.10 -10.16 -13.87
C ALA A 55 -12.13 -9.51 -12.92
N LEU A 56 -12.27 -8.18 -12.95
CA LEU A 56 -13.30 -7.45 -12.18
C LEU A 56 -14.71 -7.84 -12.62
N HIS A 57 -14.96 -7.90 -13.93
CA HIS A 57 -16.26 -8.29 -14.47
C HIS A 57 -16.67 -9.72 -14.06
N GLN A 58 -15.71 -10.65 -13.97
CA GLN A 58 -15.97 -12.00 -13.49
C GLN A 58 -16.45 -12.02 -12.04
N LEU A 59 -15.99 -11.08 -11.19
CA LEU A 59 -16.40 -11.00 -9.79
C LEU A 59 -17.75 -10.31 -9.59
N THR A 60 -18.24 -9.57 -10.60
CA THR A 60 -19.51 -8.84 -10.50
C THR A 60 -20.74 -9.69 -10.86
N PRO A 61 -21.88 -9.50 -10.18
CA PRO A 61 -22.12 -8.52 -9.12
C PRO A 61 -21.55 -8.97 -7.76
N VAL A 62 -20.89 -8.06 -7.05
CA VAL A 62 -20.62 -8.20 -5.60
C VAL A 62 -21.65 -7.36 -4.88
N GLU A 63 -22.52 -7.99 -4.09
CA GLU A 63 -23.46 -7.27 -3.25
C GLU A 63 -22.76 -6.67 -2.05
N VAL A 64 -22.92 -5.36 -1.89
CA VAL A 64 -22.41 -4.59 -0.75
C VAL A 64 -23.56 -4.07 0.11
N ILE A 65 -23.30 -4.03 1.40
CA ILE A 65 -24.19 -3.53 2.45
C ILE A 65 -23.52 -2.29 3.02
N PRO A 66 -24.05 -1.08 2.76
CA PRO A 66 -23.53 0.15 3.32
C PRO A 66 -23.50 0.09 4.85
N LEU A 67 -22.48 0.71 5.45
CA LEU A 67 -22.45 0.86 6.90
C LEU A 67 -23.59 1.79 7.36
N THR A 68 -24.08 1.55 8.58
CA THR A 68 -25.03 2.43 9.25
C THR A 68 -24.41 3.83 9.44
N LYS A 69 -25.23 4.88 9.59
CA LYS A 69 -24.72 6.25 9.82
C LYS A 69 -23.83 6.34 11.06
N GLU A 70 -24.15 5.53 12.07
CA GLU A 70 -23.35 5.34 13.28
C GLU A 70 -22.83 3.91 13.29
N PHE A 71 -21.51 3.74 13.35
CA PHE A 71 -20.86 2.42 13.46
C PHE A 71 -19.67 2.50 14.41
N SER A 72 -19.34 1.37 15.03
CA SER A 72 -18.11 1.27 15.83
C SER A 72 -16.91 1.09 14.90
N THR A 73 -15.86 1.85 15.16
CA THR A 73 -14.57 1.71 14.47
C THR A 73 -13.70 0.62 15.10
N GLY A 74 -14.07 0.12 16.28
CA GLY A 74 -13.20 -0.73 17.10
C GLY A 74 -11.94 -0.01 17.59
N THR A 75 -11.89 1.32 17.51
CA THR A 75 -10.75 2.15 17.94
C THR A 75 -11.24 3.45 18.57
N ASN A 76 -10.32 4.35 18.90
CA ASN A 76 -10.64 5.71 19.39
C ASN A 76 -11.11 6.67 18.28
N LEU A 77 -11.18 6.21 17.03
CA LEU A 77 -11.57 7.05 15.90
C LEU A 77 -13.09 7.19 15.83
N LYS A 78 -13.61 8.39 15.61
CA LYS A 78 -15.06 8.63 15.46
C LYS A 78 -15.52 8.19 14.06
N CYS A 79 -16.74 7.68 13.93
CA CYS A 79 -17.29 7.29 12.61
C CYS A 79 -17.34 8.48 11.63
N GLN A 80 -17.60 9.69 12.11
CA GLN A 80 -17.59 10.91 11.29
C GLN A 80 -16.21 11.19 10.68
N GLN A 81 -15.13 10.94 11.43
CA GLN A 81 -13.76 11.09 10.92
C GLN A 81 -13.48 10.10 9.78
N VAL A 82 -13.93 8.86 9.94
CA VAL A 82 -13.84 7.84 8.89
C VAL A 82 -14.63 8.28 7.66
N GLN A 83 -15.89 8.66 7.83
CA GLN A 83 -16.78 9.08 6.73
C GLN A 83 -16.24 10.30 5.98
N GLU A 84 -15.66 11.27 6.69
CA GLU A 84 -15.02 12.45 6.10
C GLU A 84 -13.80 12.06 5.25
N PHE A 85 -12.94 11.18 5.78
CA PHE A 85 -11.76 10.68 5.07
C PHE A 85 -12.15 9.88 3.82
N ASP A 86 -13.08 8.94 3.98
CA ASP A 86 -13.62 8.09 2.91
C ASP A 86 -14.22 8.93 1.78
N ARG A 87 -15.09 9.89 2.12
CA ARG A 87 -15.69 10.81 1.15
C ARG A 87 -14.64 11.63 0.40
N TYR A 88 -13.63 12.15 1.11
CA TYR A 88 -12.56 12.91 0.45
C TYR A 88 -11.77 12.01 -0.51
N MET A 89 -11.43 10.79 -0.08
CA MET A 89 -10.62 9.85 -0.86
C MET A 89 -11.40 9.08 -1.94
N GLU A 90 -12.73 9.25 -2.03
CA GLU A 90 -13.60 8.48 -2.92
C GLU A 90 -13.51 6.96 -2.65
N VAL A 91 -13.57 6.62 -1.36
CA VAL A 91 -13.51 5.26 -0.83
C VAL A 91 -14.77 4.98 -0.03
N GLU A 92 -15.20 3.73 0.01
CA GLU A 92 -16.35 3.31 0.81
C GLU A 92 -16.00 2.08 1.64
N HIS A 93 -16.04 2.20 2.96
CA HIS A 93 -16.09 1.01 3.81
C HIS A 93 -17.49 0.41 3.81
N VAL A 94 -17.60 -0.87 3.46
CA VAL A 94 -18.88 -1.58 3.28
C VAL A 94 -18.77 -3.01 3.81
N LYS A 95 -19.90 -3.57 4.23
CA LYS A 95 -20.02 -5.01 4.49
C LYS A 95 -20.38 -5.74 3.21
N SER A 96 -20.14 -7.05 3.16
CA SER A 96 -20.59 -7.91 2.06
C SER A 96 -20.88 -9.31 2.56
N GLU A 97 -21.85 -9.99 1.93
CA GLU A 97 -22.07 -11.43 2.13
C GLU A 97 -20.98 -12.28 1.46
N ALA A 98 -20.24 -11.70 0.51
CA ALA A 98 -19.09 -12.29 -0.17
C ALA A 98 -17.81 -11.47 0.09
N PRO A 99 -17.33 -11.39 1.34
CA PRO A 99 -16.20 -10.53 1.71
C PRO A 99 -14.91 -10.89 0.95
N ALA A 100 -14.70 -12.18 0.65
CA ALA A 100 -13.57 -12.63 -0.16
C ALA A 100 -13.57 -12.02 -1.57
N SER A 101 -14.73 -12.02 -2.26
CA SER A 101 -14.87 -11.41 -3.57
C SER A 101 -14.70 -9.89 -3.53
N LEU A 102 -15.20 -9.24 -2.48
CA LEU A 102 -14.99 -7.81 -2.29
C LEU A 102 -13.50 -7.46 -2.19
N ILE A 103 -12.73 -8.15 -1.34
CA ILE A 103 -11.29 -7.85 -1.16
C ILE A 103 -10.51 -8.04 -2.46
N VAL A 104 -10.80 -9.11 -3.23
CA VAL A 104 -10.15 -9.31 -4.54
C VAL A 104 -10.55 -8.20 -5.51
N ALA A 105 -11.81 -7.79 -5.53
CA ALA A 105 -12.25 -6.65 -6.36
C ALA A 105 -11.56 -5.33 -5.94
N SER A 106 -11.40 -5.07 -4.64
CA SER A 106 -10.67 -3.90 -4.12
C SER A 106 -9.22 -3.88 -4.58
N LEU A 107 -8.53 -5.03 -4.52
CA LEU A 107 -7.16 -5.21 -4.99
C LEU A 107 -7.03 -4.85 -6.48
N LEU A 108 -7.91 -5.42 -7.31
CA LEU A 108 -7.93 -5.17 -8.75
C LEU A 108 -8.24 -3.69 -9.06
N ARG A 109 -9.19 -3.08 -8.35
CA ARG A 109 -9.55 -1.68 -8.53
C ARG A 109 -8.41 -0.73 -8.16
N ALA A 110 -7.73 -0.97 -7.04
CA ALA A 110 -6.56 -0.19 -6.66
C ALA A 110 -5.40 -0.36 -7.66
N TYR A 111 -5.23 -1.55 -8.25
CA TYR A 111 -4.24 -1.77 -9.30
C TYR A 111 -4.57 -1.00 -10.59
N LEU A 112 -5.84 -0.90 -11.00
CA LEU A 112 -6.23 0.00 -12.11
C LEU A 112 -5.85 1.45 -11.80
N GLY A 113 -6.12 1.93 -10.59
CA GLY A 113 -5.70 3.26 -10.15
C GLY A 113 -4.18 3.46 -10.26
N PHE A 114 -3.40 2.44 -9.89
CA PHE A 114 -1.95 2.43 -10.06
C PHE A 114 -1.52 2.47 -11.54
N LEU A 115 -2.18 1.73 -12.43
CA LEU A 115 -1.88 1.76 -13.87
C LEU A 115 -2.15 3.13 -14.48
N GLU A 116 -3.27 3.76 -14.12
CA GLU A 116 -3.61 5.11 -14.60
C GLU A 116 -2.58 6.15 -14.16
N ILE A 117 -2.12 6.10 -12.90
CA ILE A 117 -1.03 6.97 -12.43
C ILE A 117 0.28 6.68 -13.20
N SER A 118 0.56 5.39 -13.45
CA SER A 118 1.81 4.96 -14.07
C SER A 118 1.89 5.27 -15.56
N ALA A 119 0.75 5.35 -16.26
CA ALA A 119 0.71 5.69 -17.69
C ALA A 119 1.18 7.13 -17.97
N PHE A 120 1.01 8.04 -17.00
CA PHE A 120 1.30 9.45 -17.20
C PHE A 120 2.80 9.81 -17.08
N ARG A 121 3.62 9.00 -16.39
CA ARG A 121 5.06 9.28 -16.24
C ARG A 121 5.92 8.07 -16.58
N THR A 122 6.75 8.23 -17.61
CA THR A 122 7.67 7.21 -18.14
C THR A 122 8.70 6.69 -17.13
N PHE A 123 9.01 7.45 -16.07
CA PHE A 123 9.91 6.99 -15.02
C PHE A 123 9.33 7.26 -13.63
N ASN A 124 9.00 6.18 -12.91
CA ASN A 124 8.82 6.20 -11.47
C ASN A 124 9.70 5.11 -10.84
N PRO A 125 10.76 5.48 -10.08
CA PRO A 125 11.69 4.52 -9.50
C PRO A 125 11.01 3.58 -8.48
N ASN A 126 9.80 3.91 -8.03
CA ASN A 126 9.03 3.13 -7.06
C ASN A 126 8.05 2.14 -7.71
N LYS A 127 7.88 2.17 -9.05
CA LYS A 127 6.90 1.35 -9.78
C LYS A 127 7.08 -0.16 -9.50
N SER A 128 8.32 -0.63 -9.49
CA SER A 128 8.63 -2.04 -9.24
C SER A 128 8.27 -2.48 -7.82
N LEU A 129 8.54 -1.65 -6.81
CA LEU A 129 8.18 -1.94 -5.41
C LEU A 129 6.66 -1.94 -5.20
N VAL A 130 5.93 -1.04 -5.87
CA VAL A 130 4.46 -1.06 -5.84
C VAL A 130 3.92 -2.31 -6.52
N LYS A 131 4.41 -2.69 -7.72
CA LYS A 131 4.05 -3.96 -8.37
C LYS A 131 4.38 -5.17 -7.47
N SER A 132 5.53 -5.15 -6.79
CA SER A 132 5.92 -6.19 -5.81
C SER A 132 4.89 -6.28 -4.68
N GLY A 133 4.44 -5.14 -4.12
CA GLY A 133 3.38 -5.12 -3.11
C GLY A 133 2.07 -5.74 -3.58
N PHE A 134 1.67 -5.45 -4.82
CA PHE A 134 0.48 -6.06 -5.44
C PHE A 134 0.64 -7.58 -5.62
N THR A 135 1.80 -8.04 -6.07
CA THR A 135 2.14 -9.47 -6.14
C THR A 135 2.05 -10.13 -4.76
N THR A 136 2.68 -9.52 -3.75
CA THR A 136 2.65 -9.99 -2.37
C THR A 136 1.23 -10.07 -1.82
N TYR A 137 0.40 -9.07 -2.11
CA TYR A 137 -1.00 -9.10 -1.67
C TYR A 137 -1.81 -10.19 -2.39
N ALA A 138 -1.62 -10.39 -3.69
CA ALA A 138 -2.27 -11.50 -4.41
C ALA A 138 -1.92 -12.87 -3.80
N ILE A 139 -0.65 -13.09 -3.46
CA ILE A 139 -0.18 -14.34 -2.82
C ILE A 139 -0.77 -14.46 -1.41
N LEU A 140 -0.80 -13.38 -0.63
CA LEU A 140 -1.44 -13.36 0.69
C LEU A 140 -2.92 -13.74 0.60
N LEU A 141 -3.67 -13.20 -0.37
CA LEU A 141 -5.07 -13.56 -0.58
C LEU A 141 -5.22 -15.04 -0.96
N ARG A 142 -4.40 -15.57 -1.87
CA ARG A 142 -4.43 -17.02 -2.17
C ARG A 142 -4.29 -17.87 -0.91
N ARG A 143 -3.38 -17.51 0.00
CA ARG A 143 -3.22 -18.22 1.29
C ARG A 143 -4.43 -18.04 2.22
N ALA A 144 -4.90 -16.81 2.40
CA ALA A 144 -6.02 -16.50 3.29
C ALA A 144 -7.35 -17.14 2.82
N LEU A 145 -7.49 -17.33 1.51
CA LEU A 145 -8.65 -17.93 0.86
C LEU A 145 -8.53 -19.46 0.68
N GLY A 146 -7.42 -20.08 1.09
CA GLY A 146 -7.20 -21.52 0.93
C GLY A 146 -7.05 -21.98 -0.53
N LEU A 147 -6.61 -21.08 -1.43
CA LEU A 147 -6.55 -21.34 -2.88
C LEU A 147 -5.22 -21.96 -3.34
N SER A 148 -4.25 -22.13 -2.43
CA SER A 148 -2.91 -22.67 -2.74
C SER A 148 -2.88 -24.17 -3.01
N GLU A 149 -3.91 -24.91 -2.57
CA GLU A 149 -3.99 -26.37 -2.74
C GLU A 149 -4.56 -26.79 -4.09
N TYR A 150 -5.04 -25.83 -4.88
CA TYR A 150 -5.67 -26.12 -6.16
C TYR A 150 -4.68 -25.93 -7.32
N ASN A 151 -4.19 -27.05 -7.85
CA ASN A 151 -3.59 -27.10 -9.20
C ASN A 151 -4.73 -27.15 -10.22
N TRP A 152 -5.23 -25.99 -10.64
CA TRP A 152 -6.11 -25.91 -11.80
C TRP A 152 -5.23 -25.83 -13.05
N ASP A 153 -5.48 -26.69 -14.05
CA ASP A 153 -4.81 -26.60 -15.34
C ASP A 153 -5.03 -25.20 -15.95
N ASP A 154 -3.94 -24.51 -16.28
CA ASP A 154 -3.87 -23.11 -16.75
C ASP A 154 -4.49 -22.85 -18.15
N ASN A 155 -5.40 -23.71 -18.63
CA ASN A 155 -6.06 -23.50 -19.91
C ASN A 155 -7.20 -22.46 -19.78
N ILE A 156 -6.81 -21.19 -19.68
CA ILE A 156 -7.71 -20.04 -19.78
C ILE A 156 -7.28 -19.22 -20.99
N ASN A 157 -7.86 -19.53 -22.15
CA ASN A 157 -7.82 -18.71 -23.36
C ASN A 157 -9.22 -18.17 -23.61
N ASP A 158 -9.49 -16.95 -23.15
CA ASP A 158 -10.45 -16.05 -23.79
C ASP A 158 -10.31 -14.65 -23.19
N SER A 159 -9.35 -13.87 -23.71
CA SER A 159 -9.31 -12.43 -23.47
C SER A 159 -10.07 -11.73 -24.60
N GLN A 160 -11.27 -11.23 -24.31
CA GLN A 160 -11.91 -10.27 -25.19
C GLN A 160 -11.14 -8.94 -25.15
N ASN A 161 -10.73 -8.46 -26.33
CA ASN A 161 -10.07 -7.17 -26.49
C ASN A 161 -11.07 -6.04 -26.22
N TYR A 162 -10.97 -5.41 -25.06
CA TYR A 162 -11.59 -4.12 -24.81
C TYR A 162 -10.63 -3.03 -25.29
N ASN A 163 -11.02 -2.29 -26.32
CA ASN A 163 -10.29 -1.10 -26.73
C ASN A 163 -10.62 0.03 -25.75
N SER A 164 -9.74 0.29 -24.78
CA SER A 164 -9.77 1.54 -24.02
C SER A 164 -8.94 2.60 -24.76
N GLU A 165 -9.61 3.65 -25.23
CA GLU A 165 -8.99 4.85 -25.81
C GLU A 165 -8.02 5.54 -24.83
N PRO A 166 -7.01 6.28 -25.33
CA PRO A 166 -5.91 6.78 -24.50
C PRO A 166 -6.23 8.08 -23.76
N ASN A 167 -5.64 8.17 -22.56
CA ASN A 167 -5.05 9.35 -21.93
C ASN A 167 -5.92 10.62 -21.80
N LEU A 168 -6.79 10.66 -20.80
CA LEU A 168 -6.98 11.92 -20.06
C LEU A 168 -5.81 12.11 -19.09
N GLU A 169 -5.17 13.29 -19.15
CA GLU A 169 -4.21 13.71 -18.14
C GLU A 169 -4.89 13.72 -16.75
N LEU A 170 -4.34 12.95 -15.81
CA LEU A 170 -4.84 12.95 -14.43
C LEU A 170 -4.46 14.26 -13.74
N SER A 171 -5.44 14.91 -13.12
CA SER A 171 -5.18 16.03 -12.21
C SER A 171 -4.36 15.58 -10.99
N PRO A 172 -3.61 16.50 -10.35
CA PRO A 172 -2.89 16.21 -9.11
C PRO A 172 -3.79 15.63 -8.01
N LEU A 173 -5.04 16.11 -7.89
CA LEU A 173 -6.01 15.57 -6.93
C LEU A 173 -6.39 14.11 -7.26
N GLN A 174 -6.54 13.74 -8.53
CA GLN A 174 -6.80 12.35 -8.91
C GLN A 174 -5.59 11.45 -8.61
N ILE A 175 -4.36 11.91 -8.89
CA ILE A 175 -3.13 11.20 -8.53
C ILE A 175 -3.06 11.01 -7.01
N TRP A 176 -3.39 12.05 -6.24
CA TRP A 176 -3.44 12.02 -4.78
C TRP A 176 -4.41 10.96 -4.27
N LYS A 177 -5.67 10.97 -4.73
CA LYS A 177 -6.69 10.00 -4.27
C LYS A 177 -6.34 8.57 -4.68
N LYS A 178 -6.02 8.33 -5.96
CA LYS A 178 -5.67 6.99 -6.46
C LYS A 178 -4.36 6.47 -5.86
N GLY A 179 -3.41 7.34 -5.54
CA GLY A 179 -2.22 6.95 -4.80
C GLY A 179 -2.54 6.47 -3.38
N HIS A 180 -3.46 7.14 -2.69
CA HIS A 180 -3.98 6.71 -1.39
C HIS A 180 -4.78 5.40 -1.50
N TRP A 181 -5.48 5.11 -2.60
CA TRP A 181 -6.13 3.82 -2.82
C TRP A 181 -5.13 2.66 -2.73
N VAL A 182 -3.95 2.80 -3.35
CA VAL A 182 -2.87 1.80 -3.27
C VAL A 182 -2.41 1.62 -1.81
N PHE A 183 -2.23 2.72 -1.07
CA PHE A 183 -1.84 2.66 0.33
C PHE A 183 -2.90 2.03 1.24
N LEU A 184 -4.18 2.28 0.97
CA LEU A 184 -5.31 1.71 1.71
C LEU A 184 -5.38 0.19 1.54
N VAL A 185 -5.28 -0.32 0.30
CA VAL A 185 -5.29 -1.77 0.06
C VAL A 185 -4.07 -2.45 0.67
N PHE A 186 -2.88 -1.82 0.65
CA PHE A 186 -1.72 -2.35 1.36
C PHE A 186 -1.87 -2.31 2.88
N SER A 187 -2.63 -1.36 3.41
CA SER A 187 -2.97 -1.33 4.83
C SER A 187 -3.92 -2.47 5.22
N GLN A 188 -4.91 -2.81 4.37
CA GLN A 188 -5.73 -4.02 4.56
C GLN A 188 -4.88 -5.29 4.48
N ALA A 189 -3.95 -5.36 3.53
CA ALA A 189 -3.02 -6.48 3.41
C ALA A 189 -2.14 -6.63 4.67
N LEU A 190 -1.64 -5.53 5.23
CA LEU A 190 -0.89 -5.54 6.49
C LEU A 190 -1.76 -6.00 7.66
N ASN A 191 -2.99 -5.49 7.79
CA ASN A 191 -3.93 -5.96 8.81
C ASN A 191 -4.16 -7.47 8.71
N LEU A 192 -4.41 -7.97 7.49
CA LEU A 192 -4.62 -9.40 7.22
C LEU A 192 -3.38 -10.25 7.56
N SER A 193 -2.21 -9.89 7.03
CA SER A 193 -0.97 -10.66 7.24
C SER A 193 -0.55 -10.66 8.70
N LEU A 194 -0.68 -9.53 9.41
CA LEU A 194 -0.32 -9.46 10.82
C LEU A 194 -1.32 -10.17 11.74
N ASN A 195 -2.62 -10.19 11.42
CA ASN A 195 -3.57 -11.07 12.12
C ASN A 195 -3.19 -12.54 11.92
N ARG A 196 -2.84 -12.95 10.69
CA ARG A 196 -2.37 -14.31 10.40
C ARG A 196 -1.06 -14.64 11.11
N LEU A 197 -0.15 -13.67 11.26
CA LEU A 197 1.08 -13.82 12.05
C LEU A 197 0.77 -14.07 13.53
N VAL A 198 -0.14 -13.29 14.11
CA VAL A 198 -0.61 -13.47 15.49
C VAL A 198 -1.18 -14.87 15.69
N ASP A 199 -2.06 -15.31 14.80
CA ASP A 199 -2.66 -16.66 14.85
C ASP A 199 -1.58 -17.75 14.72
N ALA A 200 -0.66 -17.62 13.76
CA ALA A 200 0.41 -18.59 13.53
C ALA A 200 1.33 -18.74 14.74
N ILE A 201 1.73 -17.62 15.37
CA ILE A 201 2.55 -17.66 16.59
C ILE A 201 1.76 -18.25 17.76
N GLY A 202 0.50 -17.86 17.94
CA GLY A 202 -0.38 -18.40 18.98
C GLY A 202 -0.60 -19.91 18.87
N ASN A 203 -0.59 -20.45 17.66
CA ASN A 203 -0.72 -21.88 17.35
C ASN A 203 0.63 -22.61 17.20
N ASN A 204 1.76 -21.97 17.53
CA ASN A 204 3.11 -22.53 17.38
C ASN A 204 3.45 -22.99 15.95
N GLN A 205 2.86 -22.36 14.93
CA GLN A 205 3.09 -22.61 13.51
C GLN A 205 4.21 -21.70 12.98
N LEU A 206 5.45 -21.95 13.44
CA LEU A 206 6.57 -21.03 13.22
C LEU A 206 6.90 -20.81 11.74
N ASP A 207 6.78 -21.82 10.88
CA ASP A 207 7.05 -21.66 9.45
C ASP A 207 6.02 -20.73 8.78
N GLN A 208 4.76 -20.83 9.18
CA GLN A 208 3.73 -19.90 8.72
C GLN A 208 3.99 -18.48 9.27
N ALA A 209 4.43 -18.36 10.52
CA ALA A 209 4.81 -17.06 11.10
C ALA A 209 5.94 -16.39 10.30
N LYS A 210 6.96 -17.14 9.85
CA LYS A 210 8.03 -16.61 8.98
C LYS A 210 7.46 -16.03 7.68
N VAL A 211 6.60 -16.78 7.00
CA VAL A 211 5.96 -16.33 5.74
C VAL A 211 5.17 -15.04 5.95
N GLU A 212 4.43 -14.92 7.05
CA GLU A 212 3.65 -13.72 7.33
C GLU A 212 4.52 -12.53 7.77
N PHE A 213 5.65 -12.74 8.46
CA PHE A 213 6.65 -11.69 8.68
C PHE A 213 7.22 -11.14 7.37
N GLU A 214 7.65 -12.03 6.47
CA GLU A 214 8.23 -11.64 5.18
C GLU A 214 7.19 -10.93 4.31
N THR A 215 5.96 -11.43 4.30
CA THR A 215 4.83 -10.79 3.63
C THR A 215 4.60 -9.36 4.15
N ALA A 216 4.57 -9.18 5.48
CA ALA A 216 4.39 -7.87 6.09
C ALA A 216 5.56 -6.91 5.81
N ALA A 217 6.80 -7.43 5.78
CA ALA A 217 7.99 -6.63 5.44
C ALA A 217 7.92 -6.11 4.00
N GLU A 218 7.59 -6.95 3.02
CA GLU A 218 7.39 -6.55 1.62
C GLU A 218 6.29 -5.49 1.48
N LEU A 219 5.17 -5.68 2.18
CA LEU A 219 4.06 -4.71 2.17
C LEU A 219 4.45 -3.36 2.79
N GLN A 220 5.34 -3.32 3.78
CA GLN A 220 5.85 -2.05 4.34
C GLN A 220 6.73 -1.30 3.34
N TYR A 221 7.61 -1.99 2.61
CA TYR A 221 8.38 -1.37 1.52
C TYR A 221 7.47 -0.87 0.41
N ALA A 222 6.51 -1.68 -0.02
CA ALA A 222 5.55 -1.31 -1.05
C ALA A 222 4.66 -0.13 -0.62
N SER A 223 4.27 -0.06 0.66
CA SER A 223 3.52 1.07 1.21
C SER A 223 4.34 2.37 1.18
N GLY A 224 5.62 2.33 1.54
CA GLY A 224 6.52 3.49 1.39
C GLY A 224 6.69 3.93 -0.06
N ALA A 225 6.76 2.97 -0.98
CA ALA A 225 6.80 3.22 -2.43
C ALA A 225 5.50 3.84 -2.95
N ALA A 226 4.33 3.38 -2.47
CA ALA A 226 3.02 3.92 -2.80
C ALA A 226 2.84 5.37 -2.30
N MET A 227 3.38 5.72 -1.12
CA MET A 227 3.38 7.10 -0.64
C MET A 227 4.18 8.03 -1.58
N LYS A 228 5.34 7.58 -2.06
CA LYS A 228 6.14 8.36 -3.02
C LYS A 228 5.44 8.48 -4.38
N LEU A 229 4.75 7.42 -4.83
CA LEU A 229 3.90 7.47 -6.03
C LEU A 229 2.77 8.51 -5.89
N THR A 230 2.17 8.59 -4.71
CA THR A 230 1.04 9.49 -4.43
C THR A 230 1.40 10.97 -4.59
N GLY A 231 2.67 11.32 -4.37
CA GLY A 231 3.15 12.69 -4.52
C GLY A 231 3.91 12.95 -5.82
N ASN A 232 3.61 12.23 -6.91
CA ASN A 232 4.30 12.37 -8.20
C ASN A 232 3.91 13.65 -8.99
N PHE A 233 3.93 14.80 -8.32
CA PHE A 233 3.67 16.15 -8.82
C PHE A 233 4.44 17.17 -7.98
N THR A 234 4.51 18.43 -8.43
CA THR A 234 5.34 19.44 -7.78
C THR A 234 4.74 19.91 -6.44
N ARG A 235 5.60 20.41 -5.55
CA ARG A 235 5.19 21.10 -4.32
C ARG A 235 4.22 22.24 -4.57
N GLU A 236 4.45 23.01 -5.63
CA GLU A 236 3.54 24.09 -6.03
C GLU A 236 2.11 23.58 -6.29
N LYS A 237 1.97 22.48 -7.06
CA LYS A 237 0.66 21.84 -7.31
C LYS A 237 0.04 21.30 -6.02
N TYR A 238 0.85 20.76 -5.11
CA TYR A 238 0.36 20.35 -3.79
C TYR A 238 -0.25 21.53 -3.02
N GLU A 239 0.48 22.65 -2.93
CA GLU A 239 0.07 23.82 -2.16
C GLU A 239 -1.12 24.57 -2.78
N SER A 240 -1.21 24.62 -4.11
CA SER A 240 -2.26 25.37 -4.82
C SER A 240 -3.51 24.56 -5.18
N GLU A 241 -3.38 23.24 -5.40
CA GLU A 241 -4.49 22.41 -5.91
C GLU A 241 -4.99 21.38 -4.89
N ILE A 242 -4.13 20.83 -4.03
CA ILE A 242 -4.48 19.70 -3.14
C ILE A 242 -4.68 20.16 -1.71
N ARG A 243 -3.68 20.81 -1.10
CA ARG A 243 -3.71 21.23 0.30
C ARG A 243 -4.93 22.10 0.65
N PRO A 244 -5.37 23.06 -0.17
CA PRO A 244 -6.54 23.88 0.14
C PRO A 244 -7.84 23.06 0.27
N THR A 245 -7.94 21.96 -0.49
CA THR A 245 -9.12 21.09 -0.47
C THR A 245 -9.27 20.28 0.83
N MET A 246 -8.19 20.19 1.62
CA MET A 246 -8.12 19.45 2.88
C MET A 246 -8.32 20.33 4.12
N ILE A 247 -8.58 21.63 3.96
CA ILE A 247 -8.69 22.59 5.06
C ILE A 247 -10.14 23.06 5.19
N THR A 248 -10.76 22.76 6.32
CA THR A 248 -12.13 23.22 6.62
C THR A 248 -12.22 24.75 6.55
N GLY A 249 -13.26 25.24 5.88
CA GLY A 249 -13.50 26.68 5.72
C GLY A 249 -12.67 27.34 4.60
N ASN A 250 -11.78 26.61 3.92
CA ASN A 250 -11.18 27.09 2.69
C ASN A 250 -12.23 27.11 1.54
N PRO A 251 -12.23 28.11 0.63
CA PRO A 251 -13.16 28.14 -0.50
C PRO A 251 -13.12 26.92 -1.42
N GLN A 252 -11.97 26.23 -1.49
CA GLN A 252 -11.77 25.02 -2.29
C GLN A 252 -11.96 23.74 -1.44
N SER A 253 -12.36 23.86 -0.17
CA SER A 253 -12.47 22.73 0.75
C SER A 253 -13.43 21.67 0.23
N LEU A 254 -12.95 20.43 0.21
CA LEU A 254 -13.77 19.24 0.00
C LEU A 254 -14.10 18.56 1.33
N VAL A 255 -13.46 18.99 2.42
CA VAL A 255 -13.80 18.57 3.78
C VAL A 255 -14.81 19.51 4.44
N GLN A 256 -15.68 18.96 5.29
CA GLN A 256 -16.80 19.68 5.90
C GLN A 256 -16.62 19.93 7.39
N SER A 257 -16.18 18.92 8.14
CA SER A 257 -16.23 18.95 9.61
C SER A 257 -14.89 19.31 10.26
N GLU A 258 -13.79 18.74 9.78
CA GLU A 258 -12.43 18.98 10.28
C GLU A 258 -11.39 18.87 9.17
N ASN A 259 -10.20 19.42 9.40
CA ASN A 259 -9.10 19.34 8.45
C ASN A 259 -8.74 17.87 8.21
N LEU A 260 -8.49 17.51 6.95
CA LEU A 260 -8.14 16.15 6.61
C LEU A 260 -6.80 15.75 7.25
N SER A 261 -6.74 14.51 7.73
CA SER A 261 -5.53 13.92 8.25
C SER A 261 -5.45 12.44 7.98
N GLY A 262 -4.23 11.93 7.74
CA GLY A 262 -3.97 10.49 7.66
C GLY A 262 -4.25 9.75 8.98
N LEU A 263 -4.45 10.46 10.11
CA LEU A 263 -4.91 9.84 11.36
C LEU A 263 -6.40 9.45 11.33
N MET A 264 -7.17 10.00 10.39
CA MET A 264 -8.58 9.70 10.17
C MET A 264 -8.80 8.44 9.31
N MET A 265 -7.72 7.86 8.79
CA MET A 265 -7.77 6.63 8.00
C MET A 265 -8.02 5.42 8.91
N TRP A 266 -9.17 4.77 8.74
CA TRP A 266 -9.65 3.69 9.61
C TRP A 266 -8.68 2.50 9.67
N ASP A 267 -8.27 1.95 8.51
CA ASP A 267 -7.38 0.77 8.46
C ASP A 267 -6.05 1.01 9.15
N HIS A 268 -5.46 2.20 9.00
CA HIS A 268 -4.20 2.55 9.64
C HIS A 268 -4.38 2.74 11.15
N ASN A 269 -5.49 3.35 11.58
CA ASN A 269 -5.78 3.50 12.99
C ASN A 269 -5.95 2.12 13.67
N TYR A 270 -6.68 1.21 13.03
CA TYR A 270 -6.84 -0.18 13.49
C TYR A 270 -5.51 -0.95 13.49
N LEU A 271 -4.72 -0.84 12.42
CA LEU A 271 -3.39 -1.44 12.32
C LEU A 271 -2.48 -1.03 13.48
N ILE A 272 -2.43 0.25 13.81
CA ILE A 272 -1.54 0.75 14.85
C ILE A 272 -2.06 0.41 16.26
N ASN A 273 -3.34 0.66 16.53
CA ASN A 273 -3.87 0.59 17.90
C ASN A 273 -4.32 -0.82 18.28
N VAL A 274 -4.88 -1.59 17.35
CA VAL A 274 -5.35 -2.95 17.65
C VAL A 274 -4.26 -3.96 17.32
N ILE A 275 -3.79 -3.97 16.08
CA ILE A 275 -2.85 -5.02 15.66
C ILE A 275 -1.47 -4.83 16.30
N CYS A 276 -0.85 -3.66 16.14
CA CYS A 276 0.51 -3.44 16.64
C CYS A 276 0.56 -3.33 18.17
N GLN A 277 -0.31 -2.52 18.78
CA GLN A 277 -0.24 -2.25 20.22
C GLN A 277 -0.85 -3.36 21.08
N GLU A 278 -2.06 -3.84 20.75
CA GLU A 278 -2.75 -4.80 21.62
C GLU A 278 -2.31 -6.25 21.33
N LYS A 279 -2.17 -6.63 20.05
CA LYS A 279 -1.89 -8.03 19.67
C LYS A 279 -0.40 -8.35 19.52
N LEU A 280 0.35 -7.54 18.76
CA LEU A 280 1.75 -7.85 18.42
C LEU A 280 2.72 -7.49 19.55
N LEU A 281 2.53 -6.39 20.28
CA LEU A 281 3.47 -5.98 21.32
C LEU A 281 3.75 -7.10 22.37
N PRO A 282 2.74 -7.82 22.91
CA PRO A 282 2.99 -8.96 23.80
C PRO A 282 3.83 -10.06 23.15
N ILE A 283 3.59 -10.33 21.86
CA ILE A 283 4.32 -11.34 21.08
C ILE A 283 5.78 -10.90 20.88
N MET A 284 6.02 -9.66 20.45
CA MET A 284 7.37 -9.15 20.18
C MET A 284 8.25 -9.12 21.44
N LYS A 285 7.66 -8.99 22.63
CA LYS A 285 8.41 -9.09 23.91
C LYS A 285 8.98 -10.48 24.17
N ASN A 286 8.30 -11.52 23.67
CA ASN A 286 8.59 -12.93 23.93
C ASN A 286 8.77 -13.73 22.64
N LEU A 287 9.29 -13.09 21.59
CA LEU A 287 9.40 -13.69 20.27
C LEU A 287 10.34 -14.93 20.31
N PRO A 288 9.92 -16.08 19.73
CA PRO A 288 10.80 -17.24 19.57
C PRO A 288 12.07 -16.88 18.79
N THR A 289 13.22 -17.42 19.21
CA THR A 289 14.52 -17.15 18.57
C THR A 289 14.57 -17.62 17.11
N GLN A 290 13.75 -18.61 16.74
CA GLN A 290 13.62 -19.10 15.37
C GLN A 290 13.02 -18.07 14.40
N LEU A 291 12.44 -16.97 14.89
CA LEU A 291 11.83 -15.90 14.11
C LEU A 291 12.65 -14.60 14.13
N GLU A 292 13.84 -14.61 14.75
CA GLU A 292 14.63 -13.39 14.96
C GLU A 292 15.08 -12.74 13.64
N ALA A 293 15.46 -13.54 12.64
CA ALA A 293 15.88 -13.03 11.34
C ALA A 293 14.72 -12.36 10.57
N GLU A 294 13.53 -12.97 10.59
CA GLU A 294 12.34 -12.43 9.94
C GLU A 294 11.81 -11.19 10.67
N HIS A 295 11.89 -11.17 12.01
CA HIS A 295 11.59 -10.00 12.82
C HIS A 295 12.51 -8.83 12.51
N GLU A 296 13.81 -9.06 12.38
CA GLU A 296 14.77 -8.03 11.98
C GLU A 296 14.39 -7.43 10.61
N LYS A 297 14.13 -8.26 9.60
CA LYS A 297 13.68 -7.81 8.27
C LYS A 297 12.42 -6.94 8.37
N PHE A 298 11.44 -7.37 9.16
CA PHE A 298 10.18 -6.64 9.36
C PHE A 298 10.40 -5.28 10.04
N VAL A 299 11.20 -5.20 11.09
CA VAL A 299 11.49 -3.93 11.77
C VAL A 299 12.27 -2.98 10.85
N LEU A 300 13.22 -3.50 10.07
CA LEU A 300 13.95 -2.71 9.08
C LEU A 300 13.02 -2.21 7.97
N ALA A 301 12.12 -3.05 7.46
CA ALA A 301 11.13 -2.66 6.46
C ALA A 301 10.21 -1.53 6.95
N TYR A 302 9.84 -1.53 8.23
CA TYR A 302 9.10 -0.43 8.82
C TYR A 302 9.90 0.88 8.79
N LYS A 303 11.16 0.86 9.26
CA LYS A 303 12.02 2.04 9.34
C LYS A 303 12.38 2.57 7.94
N CYS A 304 12.94 1.70 7.12
CA CYS A 304 13.51 2.00 5.79
C CYS A 304 12.51 2.13 4.66
N GLY A 305 11.41 1.38 4.74
CA GLY A 305 10.37 1.37 3.72
C GLY A 305 9.31 2.40 4.07
N LEU A 306 8.47 2.04 5.04
CA LEU A 306 7.25 2.78 5.35
C LEU A 306 7.55 4.16 5.97
N SER A 307 8.34 4.20 7.06
CA SER A 307 8.59 5.44 7.80
C SER A 307 9.41 6.43 6.96
N ASP A 308 10.48 5.95 6.33
CA ASP A 308 11.28 6.77 5.41
C ASP A 308 10.48 7.25 4.21
N GLY A 309 9.64 6.40 3.61
CA GLY A 309 8.75 6.81 2.52
C GLY A 309 7.81 7.94 2.91
N HIS A 310 7.20 7.86 4.09
CA HIS A 310 6.34 8.92 4.62
C HIS A 310 7.12 10.21 4.88
N LYS A 311 8.27 10.12 5.55
CA LYS A 311 9.12 11.29 5.82
C LYS A 311 9.60 11.94 4.53
N SER A 312 9.99 11.16 3.51
CA SER A 312 10.51 11.71 2.26
C SER A 312 9.46 12.54 1.52
N ILE A 313 8.22 12.03 1.41
CA ILE A 313 7.18 12.78 0.70
C ILE A 313 6.70 13.99 1.49
N CYS A 314 6.65 13.87 2.82
CA CYS A 314 6.35 14.99 3.68
C CYS A 314 7.41 16.10 3.54
N ALA A 315 8.70 15.75 3.44
CA ALA A 315 9.77 16.71 3.22
C ALA A 315 9.65 17.40 1.85
N GLU A 316 9.33 16.64 0.80
CA GLU A 316 9.15 17.15 -0.56
C GLU A 316 8.05 18.23 -0.64
N PHE A 317 6.98 18.07 0.13
CA PHE A 317 5.90 19.05 0.24
C PHE A 317 6.09 20.09 1.36
N GLY A 318 7.33 20.33 1.78
CA GLY A 318 7.65 21.40 2.71
C GLY A 318 7.27 21.12 4.17
N GLY A 319 7.07 19.86 4.56
CA GLY A 319 6.70 19.47 5.94
C GLY A 319 7.75 19.77 7.01
N GLY A 320 8.92 20.31 6.64
CA GLY A 320 9.86 20.94 7.57
C GLY A 320 9.53 22.39 7.91
N GLU A 321 8.79 23.08 7.03
CA GLU A 321 8.46 24.51 7.08
C GLU A 321 6.97 24.72 7.41
N ILE A 322 6.11 23.86 6.87
CA ILE A 322 4.65 23.93 7.01
C ILE A 322 4.22 22.94 8.09
N GLY A 323 3.44 23.43 9.06
CA GLY A 323 2.85 22.62 10.12
C GLY A 323 1.84 21.58 9.60
N SER A 324 1.56 20.57 10.43
CA SER A 324 0.49 19.61 10.15
C SER A 324 -0.87 20.30 10.03
N LEU A 325 -1.77 19.79 9.20
CA LEU A 325 -3.14 20.29 9.07
C LEU A 325 -3.93 20.25 10.39
N ILE A 326 -3.64 19.29 11.29
CA ILE A 326 -4.27 19.19 12.61
C ILE A 326 -3.62 20.15 13.63
N ALA A 327 -2.32 20.42 13.49
CA ALA A 327 -1.53 21.19 14.46
C ALA A 327 -0.91 22.43 13.78
N ALA A 328 -1.72 23.17 13.03
CA ALA A 328 -1.25 24.32 12.24
C ALA A 328 -0.64 25.44 13.11
N SER A 329 -0.97 25.48 14.41
CA SER A 329 -0.45 26.43 15.40
C SER A 329 0.82 25.96 16.12
N GLU A 330 1.21 24.69 16.00
CA GLU A 330 2.44 24.18 16.61
C GLU A 330 3.63 24.41 15.67
N SER A 331 4.65 25.15 16.13
CA SER A 331 5.88 25.43 15.38
C SER A 331 6.73 24.19 15.05
N SER A 332 6.31 23.00 15.49
CA SER A 332 6.96 21.74 15.12
C SER A 332 6.49 21.27 13.75
N GLY A 333 7.35 21.39 12.74
CA GLY A 333 7.12 20.86 11.39
C GLY A 333 6.70 19.38 11.41
N ALA A 334 5.84 19.00 10.46
CA ALA A 334 5.28 17.65 10.33
C ALA A 334 6.35 16.54 10.38
N LEU A 335 7.55 16.79 9.85
CA LEU A 335 8.68 15.85 9.94
C LEU A 335 9.11 15.51 11.36
N LYS A 336 9.04 16.46 12.31
CA LYS A 336 9.37 16.21 13.72
C LYS A 336 8.36 15.25 14.35
N ASN A 337 7.08 15.40 14.02
CA ASN A 337 6.04 14.48 14.48
C ASN A 337 6.19 13.09 13.86
N LEU A 338 6.54 12.99 12.57
CA LEU A 338 6.83 11.71 11.93
C LEU A 338 8.02 10.98 12.59
N LYS A 339 9.11 11.69 12.91
CA LYS A 339 10.24 11.12 13.66
C LYS A 339 9.84 10.65 15.07
N LYS A 340 8.94 11.38 15.73
CA LYS A 340 8.38 10.95 17.03
C LYS A 340 7.57 9.66 16.88
N PHE A 341 6.70 9.59 15.87
CA PHE A 341 5.90 8.39 15.61
C PHE A 341 6.77 7.19 15.25
N GLU A 342 7.79 7.37 14.41
CA GLU A 342 8.78 6.33 14.09
C GLU A 342 9.43 5.77 15.35
N LYS A 343 9.90 6.65 16.25
CA LYS A 343 10.53 6.23 17.51
C LYS A 343 9.56 5.46 18.41
N VAL A 344 8.33 5.95 18.55
CA VAL A 344 7.30 5.28 19.38
C VAL A 344 6.94 3.92 18.79
N ARG A 345 6.66 3.85 17.49
CA ARG A 345 6.26 2.62 16.80
C ARG A 345 7.41 1.62 16.72
N SER A 346 8.64 2.06 16.52
CA SER A 346 9.82 1.17 16.57
C SER A 346 9.95 0.47 17.92
N LYS A 347 9.61 1.13 19.03
CA LYS A 347 9.58 0.48 20.36
C LYS A 347 8.43 -0.51 20.54
N ILE A 348 7.37 -0.39 19.75
CA ILE A 348 6.28 -1.38 19.74
C ILE A 348 6.74 -2.62 18.97
N LEU A 349 7.35 -2.41 17.80
CA LEU A 349 7.78 -3.49 16.91
C LEU A 349 9.05 -4.19 17.41
N ASP A 350 9.95 -3.48 18.08
CA ASP A 350 11.19 -4.00 18.67
C ASP A 350 11.34 -3.52 20.13
N PRO A 351 10.55 -4.09 21.06
CA PRO A 351 10.52 -3.63 22.45
C PRO A 351 11.83 -3.90 23.21
N GLN A 352 12.63 -4.85 22.73
CA GLN A 352 13.91 -5.22 23.33
C GLN A 352 15.11 -4.50 22.66
N GLY A 353 14.88 -3.73 21.59
CA GLY A 353 15.94 -3.02 20.88
C GLY A 353 16.97 -3.94 20.23
N ARG A 354 16.56 -5.15 19.79
CA ARG A 354 17.46 -6.15 19.22
C ARG A 354 17.93 -5.77 17.82
N VAL A 355 17.13 -4.98 17.09
CA VAL A 355 17.40 -4.67 15.69
C VAL A 355 18.28 -3.43 15.58
N THR A 356 19.58 -3.68 15.38
CA THR A 356 20.61 -2.64 15.18
C THR A 356 21.08 -2.51 13.72
N GLY A 357 20.57 -3.35 12.81
CA GLY A 357 21.01 -3.41 11.42
C GLY A 357 20.87 -2.09 10.65
N GLU A 358 21.78 -1.88 9.70
CA GLU A 358 21.69 -0.78 8.74
C GLU A 358 20.64 -1.07 7.67
N CYS A 359 20.10 0.00 7.09
CA CYS A 359 19.03 -0.07 6.12
C CYS A 359 19.42 -0.81 4.82
N PRO A 360 18.79 -1.93 4.45
CA PRO A 360 19.19 -2.72 3.27
C PRO A 360 19.11 -1.92 1.96
N VAL A 361 18.09 -1.04 1.85
CA VAL A 361 17.86 -0.22 0.66
C VAL A 361 19.00 0.80 0.43
N THR A 362 19.69 1.21 1.48
CA THR A 362 20.87 2.09 1.34
C THR A 362 22.08 1.35 0.76
N GLN A 363 22.19 0.03 0.94
CA GLN A 363 23.27 -0.77 0.35
C GLN A 363 23.08 -0.94 -1.16
N THR A 364 21.86 -1.22 -1.63
CA THR A 364 21.57 -1.38 -3.07
C THR A 364 21.70 -0.06 -3.84
N LEU A 365 21.25 1.06 -3.25
CA LEU A 365 21.42 2.39 -3.87
C LEU A 365 22.88 2.86 -3.83
N ARG A 366 23.64 2.60 -2.76
CA ARG A 366 25.09 2.85 -2.73
C ARG A 366 25.84 2.01 -3.76
N ALA A 367 25.51 0.71 -3.89
CA ALA A 367 26.12 -0.17 -4.87
C ALA A 367 25.86 0.29 -6.31
N LYS A 368 24.62 0.72 -6.61
CA LYS A 368 24.23 1.23 -7.93
C LYS A 368 24.89 2.58 -8.25
N ALA A 369 24.90 3.52 -7.30
CA ALA A 369 25.59 4.81 -7.45
C ALA A 369 27.12 4.62 -7.60
N SER A 370 27.71 3.65 -6.91
CA SER A 370 29.14 3.31 -7.03
C SER A 370 29.44 2.71 -8.40
N MET A 371 28.57 1.84 -8.93
CA MET A 371 28.69 1.30 -10.28
C MET A 371 28.56 2.38 -11.36
N GLU A 372 27.60 3.30 -11.23
CA GLU A 372 27.41 4.43 -12.16
C GLU A 372 28.60 5.39 -12.14
N MET A 373 29.19 5.65 -10.96
CA MET A 373 30.43 6.43 -10.84
C MET A 373 31.61 5.74 -11.53
N ILE A 374 31.76 4.42 -11.35
CA ILE A 374 32.82 3.62 -12.00
C ILE A 374 32.66 3.62 -13.52
N GLN A 375 31.42 3.51 -14.02
CA GLN A 375 31.13 3.56 -15.46
C GLN A 375 31.41 4.95 -16.05
N SER A 376 31.03 6.03 -15.35
CA SER A 376 31.33 7.41 -15.73
C SER A 376 32.85 7.67 -15.78
N TRP A 377 33.60 7.16 -14.81
CA TRP A 377 35.06 7.29 -14.77
C TRP A 377 35.75 6.52 -15.91
N LYS A 378 35.30 5.29 -16.22
CA LYS A 378 35.80 4.52 -17.37
C LYS A 378 35.53 5.21 -18.70
N LYS A 379 34.38 5.91 -18.83
CA LYS A 379 34.02 6.67 -20.03
C LYS A 379 34.93 7.90 -20.21
N ARG A 380 35.27 8.61 -19.14
CA ARG A 380 36.20 9.76 -19.15
C ARG A 380 37.64 9.37 -19.52
N LYS A 381 38.13 8.21 -19.07
CA LYS A 381 39.46 7.72 -19.46
C LYS A 381 39.58 7.35 -20.94
N LYS A 382 38.51 6.80 -21.55
CA LYS A 382 38.51 6.51 -22.99
C LYS A 382 38.57 7.76 -23.87
N THR A 383 38.01 8.88 -23.41
CA THR A 383 38.04 10.17 -24.15
C THR A 383 39.35 10.95 -24.01
N GLN A 384 40.26 10.55 -23.10
CA GLN A 384 41.53 11.24 -22.86
C GLN A 384 42.75 10.56 -23.52
N HIS A 385 42.56 9.47 -24.25
CA HIS A 385 43.63 8.75 -24.96
C HIS A 385 43.32 8.60 -26.45
N HIS A 386 43.08 9.73 -27.12
CA HIS A 386 43.40 9.83 -28.54
C HIS A 386 44.76 10.52 -28.68
N PRO A 387 45.83 9.79 -29.03
CA PRO A 387 47.08 10.44 -29.42
C PRO A 387 46.83 11.23 -30.71
N HIS A 388 47.20 12.51 -30.70
CA HIS A 388 47.27 13.30 -31.92
C HIS A 388 48.23 12.62 -32.90
N PRO A 389 47.85 12.40 -34.17
CA PRO A 389 48.80 12.02 -35.19
C PRO A 389 49.70 13.22 -35.47
N GLU A 390 50.99 13.07 -35.21
CA GLU A 390 52.03 14.04 -35.57
C GLU A 390 52.09 14.16 -37.11
N SER A 391 52.10 15.41 -37.58
CA SER A 391 52.30 15.83 -38.96
C SER A 391 53.73 16.27 -39.20
#